data_AF-A0A2S8SD49-F1
#
_entry.id   AF-A0A2S8SD49-F1
#
_cell.length_a   1.000
_cell.length_b   1.000
_cell.length_c   1.000
_cell.angle_alpha   90.00
_cell.angle_beta   90.00
_cell.angle_gamma   90.00
#
_symmetry.space_group_name_H-M   'P 1'
#
loop_
_entity.id
_entity.type
_entity.pdbx_description
1 polymer ?
#
loop_
_entity_poly.entity_id
_entity_poly.type
_entity_poly.pdbx_seq_one_letter_code
_entity_poly.pdbx_strand_id
1 'polypeptide(L)'
;MSEENDALLAKFIEKASPRLLESMSELLTKQIDEKLSGVVEHNRRLLDEIKDAKRQREQSAADFSQLKTLLERGDSPAAIKSILTPEPIRLTREQARDPAIYRRAKAQAQANGTSIEIVE
;
A
#
# COMPACT_ATOMS: atom_id res chain seq x y z
N MET A 1 50.79 -37.15 33.33
CA MET A 1 49.34 -37.31 33.04
C MET A 1 48.61 -35.98 32.89
N SER A 2 48.80 -34.94 33.72
CA SER A 2 48.11 -33.65 33.50
C SER A 2 48.80 -32.76 32.44
N GLU A 3 50.13 -32.61 32.48
CA GLU A 3 50.86 -31.76 31.52
C GLU A 3 50.70 -32.21 30.05
N GLU A 4 50.63 -33.52 29.82
CA GLU A 4 50.41 -34.09 28.49
C GLU A 4 48.99 -33.83 27.98
N ASN A 5 48.01 -33.82 28.89
CA ASN A 5 46.62 -33.49 28.60
C ASN A 5 46.46 -31.98 28.34
N ASP A 6 47.16 -31.14 29.11
CA ASP A 6 47.20 -29.69 28.91
C ASP A 6 47.85 -29.32 27.56
N ALA A 7 48.92 -30.03 27.17
CA ALA A 7 49.56 -29.86 25.87
C ALA A 7 48.67 -30.31 24.69
N LEU A 8 47.88 -31.37 24.88
CA LEU A 8 46.89 -31.82 23.88
C LEU A 8 45.72 -30.83 23.77
N LEU A 9 45.25 -30.30 24.89
CA LEU A 9 44.22 -29.25 24.91
C LEU A 9 44.71 -27.96 24.24
N ALA A 10 45.95 -27.53 24.51
CA ALA A 10 46.53 -26.36 23.86
C ALA A 10 46.60 -26.52 22.33
N LYS A 11 47.08 -27.68 21.84
CA LYS A 11 47.12 -27.98 20.39
C LYS A 11 45.73 -28.09 19.77
N PHE A 12 44.75 -28.57 20.52
CA PHE A 12 43.36 -28.62 20.07
C PHE A 12 42.78 -27.21 19.96
N ILE A 13 42.96 -26.36 20.98
CA ILE A 13 42.52 -24.96 20.96
C ILE A 13 43.18 -24.22 19.80
N GLU A 14 44.48 -24.38 19.59
CA GLU A 14 45.20 -23.71 18.51
C GLU A 14 44.68 -24.09 17.12
N LYS A 15 44.31 -25.36 16.93
CA LYS A 15 43.74 -25.85 15.66
C LYS A 15 42.24 -25.56 15.50
N ALA A 16 41.49 -25.52 16.59
CA ALA A 16 40.04 -25.32 16.58
C ALA A 16 39.65 -23.84 16.56
N SER A 17 40.42 -22.98 17.21
CA SER A 17 40.17 -21.53 17.30
C SER A 17 39.96 -20.84 15.95
N PRO A 18 40.78 -21.06 14.91
CA PRO A 18 40.56 -20.41 13.62
C PRO A 18 39.25 -20.86 12.96
N ARG A 19 38.90 -22.15 13.04
CA ARG A 19 37.61 -22.65 12.52
C ARG A 19 36.41 -22.13 13.31
N LEU A 20 36.56 -22.00 14.64
CA LEU A 20 35.52 -21.42 15.48
C LEU A 20 35.32 -19.94 15.14
N LEU A 21 36.39 -19.18 14.99
CA LEU A 21 36.32 -17.77 14.58
C LEU A 21 35.69 -17.59 13.19
N GLU A 22 36.03 -18.46 12.24
CA GLU A 22 35.42 -18.48 10.90
C GLU A 22 33.92 -18.81 10.95
N SER A 23 33.53 -19.83 11.72
CA SER A 23 32.10 -20.16 11.88
C SER A 23 31.31 -19.05 12.60
N MET A 24 31.93 -18.38 13.56
CA MET A 24 31.33 -17.26 14.28
C MET A 24 31.20 -16.03 13.38
N SER A 25 32.20 -15.73 12.56
CA SER A 25 32.13 -14.61 11.63
C SER A 25 31.06 -14.85 10.58
N GLU A 26 30.97 -16.05 10.01
CA GLU A 26 29.90 -16.41 9.07
C GLU A 26 28.50 -16.28 9.69
N LEU A 27 28.33 -16.74 10.94
CA LEU A 27 27.05 -16.65 11.64
C LEU A 27 26.68 -15.19 11.94
N LEU A 28 27.67 -14.38 12.35
CA LEU A 28 27.47 -12.94 12.56
C LEU A 28 27.11 -12.23 11.26
N THR A 29 27.80 -12.52 10.15
CA THR A 29 27.48 -11.94 8.84
C THR A 29 26.06 -12.29 8.43
N LYS A 30 25.65 -13.56 8.53
CA LYS A 30 24.28 -13.99 8.22
C LYS A 30 23.24 -13.27 9.07
N GLN A 31 23.46 -13.18 10.39
CA GLN A 31 22.55 -12.46 11.29
C GLN A 31 22.47 -10.96 10.98
N ILE A 32 23.60 -10.34 10.62
CA ILE A 32 23.64 -8.93 10.25
C ILE A 32 22.88 -8.71 8.94
N ASP A 33 23.09 -9.57 7.94
CA ASP A 33 22.39 -9.49 6.65
C ASP A 33 20.88 -9.68 6.80
N GLU A 34 20.44 -10.66 7.58
CA GLU A 34 19.01 -10.88 7.87
C GLU A 34 18.39 -9.66 8.56
N LYS A 35 19.06 -9.08 9.56
CA LYS A 35 18.57 -7.89 10.26
C LYS A 35 18.55 -6.66 9.36
N LEU A 36 19.60 -6.44 8.57
CA LEU A 36 19.67 -5.33 7.63
C LEU A 36 18.58 -5.46 6.56
N SER A 37 18.38 -6.67 6.02
CA SER A 37 17.29 -6.97 5.08
C SER A 37 15.93 -6.61 5.69
N GLY A 38 15.65 -7.10 6.91
CA GLY A 38 14.40 -6.82 7.60
C GLY A 38 14.18 -5.33 7.85
N VAL A 39 15.22 -4.58 8.23
CA VAL A 39 15.16 -3.12 8.41
C VAL A 39 14.88 -2.41 7.08
N VAL A 40 15.52 -2.82 5.99
CA VAL A 40 15.29 -2.23 4.66
C VAL A 40 13.86 -2.47 4.20
N GLU A 41 13.34 -3.69 4.36
CA GLU A 41 11.96 -4.03 4.01
C GLU A 41 10.94 -3.25 4.85
N HIS A 42 11.17 -3.16 6.16
CA HIS A 42 10.31 -2.39 7.05
C HIS A 42 10.30 -0.90 6.68
N ASN A 43 11.48 -0.31 6.41
CA ASN A 43 11.57 1.08 5.99
C ASN A 43 10.91 1.33 4.63
N ARG A 44 11.01 0.40 3.68
CA ARG A 44 10.28 0.49 2.40
C ARG A 44 8.78 0.54 2.63
N ARG A 45 8.26 -0.37 3.47
CA ARG A 45 6.84 -0.40 3.81
C ARG A 45 6.38 0.90 4.46
N LEU A 46 7.11 1.42 5.43
CA LEU A 46 6.79 2.69 6.07
C LEU A 46 6.79 3.86 5.08
N LEU A 47 7.76 3.90 4.15
CA LEU A 47 7.79 4.94 3.12
C LEU A 47 6.60 4.86 2.17
N ASP A 48 6.16 3.66 1.82
CA ASP A 48 4.96 3.47 1.00
C ASP A 48 3.70 3.90 1.75
N GLU A 49 3.56 3.51 3.03
CA GLU A 49 2.46 3.95 3.89
C GLU A 49 2.42 5.48 4.04
N ILE A 50 3.58 6.14 4.20
CA ILE A 50 3.67 7.61 4.27
C ILE A 50 3.28 8.26 2.94
N LYS A 51 3.72 7.70 1.81
CA LYS A 51 3.34 8.21 0.48
C LYS A 51 1.84 8.09 0.25
N ASP A 52 1.25 6.95 0.60
CA ASP A 52 -0.18 6.73 0.44
C ASP A 52 -0.99 7.64 1.36
N ALA A 53 -0.57 7.82 2.61
CA ALA A 53 -1.17 8.78 3.54
C ALA A 53 -1.06 10.23 3.01
N LYS A 54 0.06 10.58 2.36
CA LYS A 54 0.22 11.90 1.74
C LYS A 54 -0.73 12.09 0.56
N ARG A 55 -0.85 11.10 -0.33
CA ARG A 55 -1.81 11.15 -1.45
C ARG A 55 -3.25 11.27 -0.96
N GLN A 56 -3.62 10.51 0.07
CA GLN A 56 -4.96 10.60 0.67
C GLN A 56 -5.21 12.00 1.28
N ARG A 57 -4.23 12.59 1.96
CA ARG A 57 -4.33 13.96 2.48
C ARG A 57 -4.49 14.99 1.36
N GLU A 58 -3.72 14.88 0.29
CA GLU A 58 -3.82 15.77 -0.88
C GLU A 58 -5.19 15.66 -1.55
N GLN A 59 -5.73 14.44 -1.71
CA GLN A 59 -7.09 14.22 -2.21
C GLN A 59 -8.14 14.83 -1.28
N SER A 60 -8.05 14.57 0.03
CA SER A 60 -9.01 15.13 0.99
C SER A 60 -8.96 16.66 1.06
N ALA A 61 -7.79 17.27 0.87
CA ALA A 61 -7.65 18.73 0.81
C ALA A 61 -8.28 19.30 -0.46
N ALA A 62 -8.12 18.63 -1.61
CA ALA A 62 -8.80 19.00 -2.85
C ALA A 62 -10.33 18.91 -2.70
N ASP A 63 -10.84 17.80 -2.17
CA ASP A 63 -12.28 17.60 -1.93
C ASP A 63 -12.83 18.67 -0.97
N PHE A 64 -12.10 18.99 0.10
CA PHE A 64 -12.49 20.03 1.04
C PHE A 64 -12.51 21.42 0.38
N SER A 65 -11.52 21.74 -0.45
CA SER A 65 -11.49 23.00 -1.19
C SER A 65 -12.67 23.14 -2.16
N GLN A 66 -13.02 22.06 -2.86
CA GLN A 66 -14.17 22.01 -3.75
C GLN A 66 -15.47 22.20 -2.95
N LEU A 67 -15.62 21.49 -1.84
CA LEU A 67 -16.77 21.63 -0.95
C LEU A 67 -16.89 23.06 -0.39
N LYS A 68 -15.77 23.68 -0.01
CA LYS A 68 -15.73 25.08 0.45
C LYS A 68 -16.22 26.04 -0.64
N THR A 69 -15.75 25.89 -1.88
CA THR A 69 -16.21 26.74 -2.99
C THR A 69 -17.71 26.59 -3.29
N LEU A 70 -18.26 25.38 -3.19
CA LEU A 70 -19.69 25.13 -3.38
C LEU A 70 -20.54 25.76 -2.26
N LEU A 71 -20.05 25.72 -1.02
CA LEU A 71 -20.69 26.39 0.11
C LEU A 71 -20.64 27.91 0.00
N GLU A 72 -19.50 28.48 -0.41
CA GLU A 72 -19.33 29.93 -0.61
C GLU A 72 -20.22 30.46 -1.75
N ARG A 73 -20.49 29.65 -2.77
CA ARG A 73 -21.44 29.97 -3.84
C ARG A 73 -22.90 30.06 -3.34
N GLY A 74 -23.18 29.56 -2.13
CA GLY A 74 -24.53 29.53 -1.55
C GLY A 74 -25.43 28.47 -2.19
N ASP A 75 -24.83 27.43 -2.77
CA ASP A 75 -25.60 26.33 -3.36
C ASP A 75 -26.44 25.61 -2.29
N SER A 76 -27.62 25.15 -2.69
CA SER A 76 -28.46 24.37 -1.79
C SER A 76 -27.76 23.04 -1.42
N PRO A 77 -27.98 22.50 -0.20
CA PRO A 77 -27.39 21.23 0.22
C PRO A 77 -27.64 20.07 -0.75
N ALA A 78 -28.77 20.09 -1.46
CA ALA A 78 -29.11 19.10 -2.49
C ALA A 78 -28.24 19.22 -3.74
N ALA A 79 -27.93 20.44 -4.20
CA ALA A 79 -27.05 20.68 -5.34
C ALA A 79 -25.59 20.33 -5.03
N ILE A 80 -25.14 20.59 -3.80
CA ILE A 80 -23.80 20.19 -3.35
C ILE A 80 -23.67 18.66 -3.34
N LYS A 81 -24.70 17.96 -2.84
CA LYS A 81 -24.74 16.50 -2.80
C LYS A 81 -24.74 15.87 -4.19
N SER A 82 -25.46 16.43 -5.16
CA SER A 82 -25.47 15.89 -6.53
C SER A 82 -24.12 16.09 -7.26
N ILE A 83 -23.39 17.16 -6.94
CA ILE A 83 -22.06 17.42 -7.52
C ILE A 83 -20.99 16.50 -6.90
N LEU A 84 -21.03 16.28 -5.59
CA LEU A 84 -20.05 15.45 -4.88
C LEU A 84 -20.32 13.95 -4.98
N THR A 85 -21.59 13.57 -5.07
CA THR A 85 -22.02 12.17 -5.21
C THR A 85 -23.04 12.09 -6.34
N PRO A 86 -22.58 12.08 -7.60
CA PRO A 86 -23.49 11.97 -8.72
C PRO A 86 -24.19 10.59 -8.67
N GLU A 87 -25.51 10.58 -8.79
CA GLU A 87 -26.30 9.35 -8.72
C GLU A 87 -26.00 8.43 -9.92
N PRO A 88 -26.00 7.10 -9.71
CA PRO A 88 -25.79 6.15 -10.80
C PRO A 88 -26.88 6.28 -11.86
N ILE A 89 -26.50 6.10 -13.13
CA ILE A 89 -27.47 6.16 -14.24
C ILE A 89 -28.32 4.90 -14.18
N ARG A 90 -29.61 5.08 -13.92
CA ARG A 90 -30.58 4.00 -13.84
C ARG A 90 -31.17 3.70 -15.21
N LEU A 91 -31.03 2.45 -15.65
CA LEU A 91 -31.68 1.93 -16.85
C LEU A 91 -32.68 0.86 -16.46
N THR A 92 -33.85 0.83 -17.11
CA THR A 92 -34.76 -0.31 -16.96
C THR A 92 -34.22 -1.53 -17.70
N ARG A 93 -34.70 -2.73 -17.36
CA ARG A 93 -34.25 -3.98 -18.01
C ARG A 93 -34.46 -4.00 -19.52
N GLU A 94 -35.52 -3.35 -20.01
CA GLU A 94 -35.81 -3.21 -21.43
C GLU A 94 -34.83 -2.26 -22.14
N GLN A 95 -34.50 -1.13 -21.48
CA GLN A 95 -33.55 -0.15 -22.00
C GLN A 95 -32.11 -0.65 -22.00
N ALA A 96 -31.75 -1.48 -21.01
CA ALA A 96 -30.44 -2.12 -20.96
C ALA A 96 -30.25 -3.20 -22.05
N ARG A 97 -31.35 -3.74 -22.62
CA ARG A 97 -31.30 -4.69 -23.74
C ARG A 97 -31.06 -4.01 -25.09
N ASP A 98 -31.36 -2.72 -25.23
CA ASP A 98 -31.03 -1.96 -26.43
C ASP A 98 -29.53 -1.55 -26.41
N PRO A 99 -28.70 -2.05 -27.36
CA PRO A 99 -27.29 -1.73 -27.41
C PRO A 99 -27.00 -0.24 -27.58
N ALA A 100 -27.88 0.51 -28.26
CA ALA A 100 -27.69 1.93 -28.49
C ALA A 100 -27.90 2.74 -27.20
N ILE A 101 -28.95 2.41 -26.44
CA ILE A 101 -29.28 3.08 -25.18
C ILE A 101 -28.21 2.75 -24.12
N TYR A 102 -27.82 1.48 -24.02
CA TYR A 102 -26.77 1.05 -23.09
C TYR A 102 -25.42 1.74 -23.36
N ARG A 103 -25.01 1.87 -24.63
CA ARG A 103 -23.75 2.55 -24.98
C ARG A 103 -23.78 4.04 -24.64
N ARG A 104 -24.91 4.72 -24.87
CA ARG A 104 -25.09 6.13 -24.50
C ARG A 104 -25.03 6.32 -22.99
N ALA A 105 -25.75 5.49 -22.24
CA ALA A 105 -25.71 5.52 -20.78
C ALA A 105 -24.30 5.23 -20.23
N LYS A 106 -23.57 4.30 -20.86
CA LYS A 106 -22.17 4.01 -20.49
C LYS A 106 -21.23 5.17 -20.75
N ALA A 107 -21.36 5.85 -21.89
CA ALA A 107 -20.58 7.05 -22.18
C ALA A 107 -20.90 8.18 -21.18
N GLN A 108 -22.17 8.34 -20.82
CA GLN A 108 -22.61 9.34 -19.86
C GLN A 108 -22.16 9.03 -18.42
N ALA A 109 -22.19 7.76 -18.02
CA ALA A 109 -21.69 7.30 -16.73
C ALA A 109 -20.18 7.53 -16.62
N GLN A 110 -19.43 7.24 -17.69
CA GLN A 110 -18.00 7.51 -17.74
C GLN A 110 -17.65 9.00 -17.71
N ALA A 111 -18.45 9.84 -18.38
CA ALA A 111 -18.28 11.30 -18.36
C ALA A 111 -18.56 11.89 -16.97
N ASN A 112 -19.54 11.35 -16.25
CA ASN A 112 -19.94 11.81 -14.93
C ASN A 112 -19.16 11.12 -13.78
N GLY A 113 -18.31 10.14 -14.08
CA GLY A 113 -17.61 9.35 -13.07
C GLY A 113 -18.52 8.43 -12.24
N THR A 114 -19.70 8.07 -12.75
CA THR A 114 -20.70 7.23 -12.06
C THR A 114 -20.79 5.82 -12.64
N SER A 115 -21.49 4.93 -11.93
CA SER A 115 -21.84 3.59 -12.42
C SER A 115 -23.22 3.55 -13.07
N ILE A 116 -23.50 2.51 -13.86
CA ILE A 116 -24.83 2.22 -14.40
C ILE A 116 -25.50 1.20 -13.46
N GLU A 117 -26.73 1.48 -13.05
CA GLU A 117 -27.57 0.57 -12.28
C GLU A 117 -28.74 0.10 -13.16
N ILE A 118 -28.95 -1.21 -13.26
CA ILE A 118 -30.11 -1.75 -13.99
C ILE A 118 -31.21 -1.99 -12.97
N VAL A 119 -32.29 -1.24 -13.08
CA VAL A 119 -33.48 -1.33 -12.24
C VAL A 119 -34.52 -2.17 -12.97
N GLU A 120 -35.37 -2.91 -12.24
CA GLU A 120 -36.40 -3.78 -12.83
C GLU A 120 -37.32 -3.04 -13.82
#